data_AF-A0A7C2FKM7-F1
#
_entry.id   AF-A0A7C2FKM7-F1
#
_cell.length_a   1.000
_cell.length_b   1.000
_cell.length_c   1.000
_cell.angle_alpha   90.00
_cell.angle_beta   90.00
_cell.angle_gamma   90.00
#
_symmetry.space_group_name_H-M   'P 1'
#
loop_
_entity.id
_entity.type
_entity.pdbx_description
1 polymer ?
#
loop_
_entity_poly.entity_id
_entity_poly.type
_entity_poly.pdbx_seq_one_letter_code
_entity_poly.pdbx_strand_id
1 'polypeptide(L)'
;MTGRDLLASSFGNLGRHPVRTALSAVGVTVGILTIVTMVSLGVGVQKEILEQFQGAGLETITVSPVTEERSAYTAFSEPKRTVLITPELVEEMGARDDVVKVIPRVYVPWGATVYLQLGEQEMSVR
;
A
#
# COMPACT_ATOMS: atom_id res chain seq x y z
N MET A 1 -1.41 53.49 29.56
CA MET A 1 -0.94 53.04 28.23
C MET A 1 -1.62 51.71 27.94
N THR A 2 -2.55 51.72 26.99
CA THR A 2 -3.37 50.56 26.66
C THR A 2 -2.58 49.61 25.74
N GLY A 3 -2.75 48.29 25.83
CA GLY A 3 -1.96 47.34 25.01
C GLY A 3 -2.06 47.58 23.48
N ARG A 4 -3.19 48.15 23.03
CA ARG A 4 -3.37 48.61 21.65
C ARG A 4 -2.40 49.71 21.23
N ASP A 5 -2.03 50.58 22.16
CA ASP A 5 -1.12 51.70 21.93
C ASP A 5 0.33 51.20 21.78
N LEU A 6 0.70 50.15 22.52
CA LEU A 6 2.00 49.48 22.40
C LEU A 6 2.15 48.75 21.05
N LEU A 7 1.09 48.08 20.58
CA LEU A 7 1.08 47.47 19.25
C LEU A 7 1.22 48.52 18.15
N ALA A 8 0.42 49.59 18.21
CA ALA A 8 0.48 50.69 17.23
C ALA A 8 1.87 51.35 17.19
N SER A 9 2.46 51.60 18.37
CA SER A 9 3.83 52.11 18.52
C SER A 9 4.88 51.17 17.92
N SER A 10 4.75 49.87 18.16
CA SER A 10 5.69 48.87 17.64
C SER A 10 5.65 48.80 16.11
N PHE A 11 4.46 48.73 15.50
CA PHE A 11 4.32 48.73 14.04
C PHE A 11 4.86 50.02 13.40
N GLY A 12 4.63 51.17 14.02
CA GLY A 12 5.21 52.45 13.58
C GLY A 12 6.74 52.45 13.61
N ASN A 13 7.36 51.76 14.57
CA ASN A 13 8.80 51.66 14.69
C ASN A 13 9.43 50.71 13.64
N LEU A 14 8.73 49.63 13.27
CA LEU A 14 9.17 48.71 12.20
C LEU A 14 9.26 49.41 10.83
N GLY A 15 8.32 50.32 10.55
CA GLY A 15 8.29 51.12 9.31
C GLY A 15 9.40 52.17 9.20
N ARG A 16 10.13 52.44 10.29
CA ARG A 16 11.21 53.45 10.33
C ARG A 16 12.52 52.95 9.72
N HIS A 17 12.69 51.62 9.60
CA HIS A 17 13.84 50.98 8.97
C HIS A 17 13.40 49.89 7.97
N PRO A 18 12.85 50.29 6.80
CA PRO A 18 12.17 49.37 5.89
C PRO A 18 13.08 48.27 5.34
N VAL A 19 14.35 48.56 5.05
CA VAL A 19 15.30 47.59 4.47
C VAL A 19 15.61 46.45 5.44
N ARG A 20 15.96 46.78 6.68
CA ARG A 20 16.32 45.77 7.70
C ARG A 20 15.11 44.92 8.06
N THR A 21 13.95 45.55 8.28
CA THR A 21 12.71 44.84 8.61
C THR A 21 12.28 43.91 7.48
N ALA A 22 12.36 44.35 6.22
CA ALA A 22 12.03 43.52 5.08
C ALA A 22 12.98 42.32 4.94
N LEU A 23 14.30 42.54 5.07
CA LEU A 23 15.29 41.47 4.91
C LEU A 23 15.16 40.40 6.01
N SER A 24 14.88 40.80 7.25
CA SER A 24 14.60 39.85 8.34
C SER A 24 13.30 39.07 8.11
N ALA A 25 12.23 39.73 7.64
CA ALA A 25 10.97 39.06 7.33
C ALA A 25 11.12 38.05 6.20
N VAL A 26 11.87 38.39 5.15
CA VAL A 26 12.19 37.47 4.04
C VAL A 26 12.99 36.28 4.55
N GLY A 27 14.03 36.50 5.36
CA GLY A 27 14.84 35.42 5.92
C GLY A 27 14.03 34.40 6.73
N VAL A 28 13.15 34.89 7.62
CA VAL A 28 12.27 34.02 8.41
C VAL A 28 11.26 33.29 7.51
N THR A 29 10.68 33.98 6.53
CA THR A 29 9.69 33.38 5.61
C THR A 29 10.31 32.26 4.79
N VAL A 30 11.49 32.49 4.21
CA VAL A 30 12.21 31.47 3.43
C VAL A 30 12.59 30.29 4.33
N GLY A 31 13.08 30.53 5.55
CA GLY A 31 13.46 29.46 6.48
C GLY A 31 12.27 28.55 6.85
N ILE A 32 11.14 29.13 7.21
CA ILE A 32 9.92 28.36 7.53
C ILE A 32 9.43 27.62 6.28
N LEU A 33 9.44 28.28 5.11
CA LEU A 33 9.00 27.67 3.86
C LEU A 33 9.85 26.45 3.48
N THR A 34 11.17 26.52 3.64
CA THR A 34 12.06 25.39 3.38
C THR A 34 11.76 24.21 4.31
N ILE A 35 11.61 24.45 5.61
CA ILE A 35 11.32 23.38 6.58
C ILE A 35 9.97 22.73 6.28
N VAL A 36 8.92 23.53 6.07
CA VAL A 36 7.58 23.02 5.76
C VAL A 36 7.57 22.23 4.46
N THR A 37 8.27 22.72 3.43
CA THR A 37 8.40 22.02 2.15
C THR A 37 9.09 20.67 2.32
N MET A 38 10.23 20.62 3.02
CA MET A 38 10.97 19.39 3.26
C MET A 38 10.12 18.35 4.02
N VAL A 39 9.42 18.77 5.07
CA VAL A 39 8.55 17.88 5.86
C VAL A 39 7.38 17.36 5.01
N SER A 40 6.74 18.25 4.25
CA SER A 40 5.59 17.87 3.40
C SER A 40 6.00 16.86 2.33
N LEU A 41 7.15 17.08 1.69
CA LEU A 41 7.71 16.14 0.71
C LEU A 41 8.10 14.82 1.37
N GLY A 42 8.76 14.85 2.52
CA GLY A 42 9.18 13.65 3.24
C GLY A 42 8.00 12.74 3.60
N VAL A 43 6.92 13.32 4.15
CA VAL A 43 5.69 12.59 4.47
C VAL A 43 5.00 12.06 3.21
N GLY A 44 4.94 12.86 2.14
CA GLY A 44 4.36 12.45 0.87
C GLY A 44 5.08 11.25 0.26
N VAL A 45 6.42 11.29 0.19
CA VAL A 45 7.25 10.21 -0.34
C VAL A 45 7.13 8.95 0.51
N GLN A 46 7.13 9.09 1.85
CA GLN A 46 6.96 7.95 2.75
C GLN A 46 5.62 7.23 2.50
N LYS A 47 4.54 7.99 2.28
CA LYS A 47 3.23 7.43 1.97
C LYS A 47 3.22 6.70 0.63
N GLU A 48 3.75 7.33 -0.43
CA GLU A 48 3.83 6.72 -1.76
C GLU A 48 4.61 5.41 -1.74
N ILE A 49 5.78 5.40 -1.09
CA ILE A 49 6.59 4.20 -0.94
C ILE A 49 5.82 3.11 -0.19
N LEU A 50 5.14 3.46 0.90
CA LEU A 50 4.35 2.50 1.68
C LEU A 50 3.20 1.90 0.84
N GLU A 51 2.48 2.71 0.07
CA GLU A 51 1.41 2.24 -0.81
C GLU A 51 1.94 1.28 -1.90
N GLN A 52 3.11 1.59 -2.47
CA GLN A 52 3.79 0.69 -3.41
C GLN A 52 4.18 -0.65 -2.77
N PHE A 53 4.71 -0.62 -1.55
CA PHE A 53 5.07 -1.84 -0.81
C PHE A 53 3.84 -2.66 -0.38
N GLN A 54 2.74 -2.00 -0.01
CA GLN A 54 1.46 -2.67 0.25
C GLN A 54 0.92 -3.33 -1.03
N GLY A 55 0.99 -2.65 -2.17
CA GLY A 55 0.63 -3.20 -3.47
C GLY A 55 1.54 -4.35 -3.91
N ALA A 56 2.82 -4.34 -3.51
CA ALA A 56 3.75 -5.44 -3.74
C ALA A 56 3.44 -6.71 -2.91
N GLY A 57 2.54 -6.63 -1.93
CA GLY A 57 2.05 -7.79 -1.19
C GLY A 57 3.07 -8.36 -0.21
N LEU A 58 3.82 -7.52 0.51
CA LEU A 58 4.75 -7.99 1.56
C LEU A 58 4.06 -8.77 2.68
N GLU A 59 2.76 -8.55 2.87
CA GLU A 59 1.89 -9.29 3.79
C GLU A 59 1.12 -10.43 3.10
N THR A 60 1.40 -10.70 1.82
CA THR A 60 0.71 -11.72 1.01
C THR A 60 1.57 -12.97 0.85
N ILE A 61 1.17 -14.05 1.51
CA ILE A 61 1.80 -15.37 1.33
C ILE A 61 1.08 -16.10 0.19
N THR A 62 1.83 -16.47 -0.87
CA THR A 62 1.29 -17.29 -1.96
C THR A 62 1.56 -18.77 -1.69
N VAL A 63 0.50 -19.53 -1.44
CA VAL A 63 0.58 -20.98 -1.23
C VAL A 63 0.26 -21.70 -2.53
N SER A 64 1.27 -22.36 -3.09
CA SER A 64 1.12 -23.23 -4.24
C SER A 64 1.15 -24.68 -3.79
N PRO A 65 0.45 -25.58 -4.49
CA PRO A 65 0.50 -26.99 -4.14
C PRO A 65 1.84 -27.64 -4.40
N VAL A 66 2.14 -28.65 -3.59
CA VAL A 66 3.26 -29.54 -3.83
C VAL A 66 2.95 -30.42 -5.04
N THR A 67 3.84 -30.38 -6.02
CA THR A 67 3.82 -31.26 -7.19
C THR A 67 4.99 -32.24 -7.14
N GLU A 68 4.85 -33.38 -7.81
CA GLU A 68 5.96 -34.34 -7.95
C GLU A 68 7.22 -33.69 -8.58
N GLU A 69 8.40 -34.15 -8.15
CA GLU A 69 9.68 -33.73 -8.74
C GLU A 69 9.74 -34.13 -10.22
N ARG A 70 10.12 -33.18 -11.07
CA ARG A 70 10.29 -33.44 -12.51
C ARG A 70 11.54 -34.28 -12.73
N SER A 71 11.37 -35.44 -13.36
CA SER A 71 12.45 -36.31 -13.83
C SER A 71 12.62 -36.16 -15.34
N ALA A 72 13.74 -36.65 -15.89
CA ALA A 72 13.97 -36.69 -17.33
C ALA A 72 12.84 -37.42 -18.10
N TYR A 73 12.15 -38.35 -17.44
CA TYR A 73 11.01 -39.09 -17.98
C TYR A 73 9.66 -38.38 -17.84
N THR A 74 9.54 -37.37 -16.97
CA THR A 74 8.28 -36.62 -16.72
C THR A 74 8.37 -35.14 -17.12
N ALA A 75 9.42 -34.76 -17.84
CA ALA A 75 9.68 -33.37 -18.23
C ALA A 75 8.57 -32.72 -19.08
N PHE A 76 7.79 -33.54 -19.81
CA PHE A 76 6.69 -33.08 -20.67
C PHE A 76 5.31 -33.52 -20.17
N SER A 77 5.22 -34.17 -19.01
CA SER A 77 3.95 -34.58 -18.40
C SER A 77 3.39 -33.46 -17.53
N GLU A 78 2.06 -33.38 -17.41
CA GLU A 78 1.46 -32.53 -16.37
C GLU A 78 1.92 -33.02 -14.99
N PRO A 79 2.50 -32.15 -14.16
CA PRO A 79 3.01 -32.55 -12.86
C PRO A 79 1.84 -32.96 -11.96
N LYS A 80 1.86 -34.19 -11.46
CA LYS A 80 0.84 -34.68 -10.54
C LYS A 80 0.95 -33.93 -9.22
N ARG A 81 -0.20 -33.41 -8.76
CA ARG A 81 -0.32 -32.66 -7.51
C ARG A 81 -0.37 -33.65 -6.34
N THR A 82 0.64 -33.63 -5.47
CA THR A 82 0.77 -34.57 -4.35
C THR A 82 -0.02 -34.10 -3.13
N VAL A 83 -0.10 -32.79 -2.91
CA VAL A 83 -0.92 -32.18 -1.86
C VAL A 83 -1.94 -31.23 -2.49
N LEU A 84 -3.21 -31.59 -2.38
CA LEU A 84 -4.33 -30.78 -2.85
C LEU A 84 -4.61 -29.67 -1.83
N ILE A 85 -4.88 -28.47 -2.32
CA ILE A 85 -5.45 -27.40 -1.49
C ILE A 85 -6.96 -27.60 -1.55
N THR A 86 -7.53 -28.16 -0.50
CA THR A 86 -8.98 -28.40 -0.40
C THR A 86 -9.68 -27.21 0.25
N PRO A 87 -11.01 -27.05 0.09
CA PRO A 87 -11.76 -25.97 0.72
C PRO A 87 -11.63 -25.95 2.25
N GLU A 88 -11.52 -27.12 2.88
CA GLU A 88 -11.38 -27.26 4.33
C GLU A 88 -10.03 -26.71 4.81
N LEU A 89 -8.96 -26.92 4.03
CA LEU A 89 -7.64 -26.37 4.32
C LEU A 89 -7.63 -24.84 4.20
N VAL A 90 -8.45 -24.28 3.29
CA VAL A 90 -8.63 -22.83 3.15
C VAL A 90 -9.33 -22.24 4.38
N GLU A 91 -10.34 -22.93 4.91
CA GLU A 91 -11.02 -22.52 6.15
C GLU A 91 -10.10 -22.64 7.36
N GLU A 92 -9.31 -23.71 7.47
CA GLU A 92 -8.32 -23.87 8.55
C GLU A 92 -7.27 -22.74 8.52
N MET A 93 -6.78 -22.38 7.33
CA MET A 93 -5.86 -21.25 7.19
C MET A 93 -6.51 -19.92 7.57
N GLY A 94 -7.79 -19.72 7.25
CA GLY A 94 -8.54 -18.51 7.62
C GLY A 94 -8.92 -18.44 9.10
N ALA A 95 -8.94 -19.56 9.81
CA ALA A 95 -9.26 -19.63 11.23
C ALA A 95 -8.08 -19.28 12.15
N ARG A 96 -6.89 -19.01 11.61
CA ARG A 96 -5.71 -18.63 12.39
C ARG A 96 -5.71 -17.13 12.69
N ASP A 97 -5.30 -16.77 13.91
CA ASP A 97 -5.32 -15.37 14.39
C ASP A 97 -4.37 -14.42 13.63
N ASP A 98 -3.36 -14.96 12.93
CA ASP A 98 -2.38 -14.23 12.13
C ASP A 98 -2.82 -14.01 10.67
N VAL A 99 -3.96 -14.58 10.26
CA VAL A 99 -4.43 -14.52 8.86
C VAL A 99 -5.66 -13.61 8.75
N VAL A 100 -5.47 -12.44 8.16
CA VAL A 100 -6.54 -11.46 7.98
C VAL A 100 -7.51 -11.85 6.85
N LYS A 101 -6.99 -12.46 5.77
CA LYS A 101 -7.79 -12.79 4.58
C LYS A 101 -7.16 -13.89 3.74
N VAL A 102 -7.96 -14.88 3.35
CA VAL A 102 -7.57 -15.92 2.38
C VAL A 102 -8.35 -15.72 1.08
N ILE A 103 -7.67 -15.75 -0.06
CA ILE A 103 -8.27 -15.60 -1.39
C ILE A 103 -7.88 -16.82 -2.24
N PRO A 104 -8.79 -17.80 -2.44
CA PRO A 104 -8.52 -18.93 -3.33
C PRO A 104 -8.48 -18.43 -4.77
N ARG A 105 -7.41 -18.78 -5.49
CA ARG A 105 -7.23 -18.41 -6.90
C ARG A 105 -7.04 -19.68 -7.71
N VAL A 106 -7.92 -19.90 -8.69
CA VAL A 106 -7.84 -21.03 -9.61
C VAL A 106 -7.45 -20.49 -10.99
N TYR A 107 -6.34 -21.01 -11.53
CA TYR A 107 -5.95 -20.71 -12.89
C TYR A 107 -6.62 -21.70 -13.83
N VAL A 108 -7.46 -21.19 -14.72
CA VAL A 108 -8.16 -21.99 -15.72
C VAL A 108 -7.38 -21.85 -17.04
N PRO A 109 -6.88 -22.95 -17.64
CA PRO A 109 -6.22 -22.91 -18.94
C PRO A 109 -7.14 -22.34 -20.01
N TRP A 110 -6.56 -21.62 -20.97
CA TRP A 110 -7.30 -21.09 -22.12
C TRP A 110 -7.99 -22.22 -22.88
N GLY A 111 -9.32 -22.14 -23.01
CA GLY A 111 -10.15 -23.15 -23.68
C GLY A 111 -10.89 -24.12 -22.75
N ALA A 112 -10.63 -24.11 -21.45
CA ALA A 112 -11.44 -24.87 -20.50
C ALA A 112 -12.76 -24.14 -20.22
N THR A 113 -13.88 -24.86 -20.36
CA THR A 113 -15.21 -24.34 -20.00
C THR A 113 -15.39 -24.49 -18.50
N VAL A 114 -15.56 -23.38 -17.79
CA VAL A 114 -15.79 -23.38 -16.33
C VAL A 114 -17.26 -23.59 -16.08
N TYR A 115 -17.59 -24.71 -15.45
CA TYR A 115 -18.92 -24.95 -14.90
C TYR A 115 -18.86 -24.66 -13.40
N LEU A 116 -19.57 -23.62 -12.96
CA LEU A 116 -19.77 -23.37 -11.54
C LEU A 116 -20.91 -24.28 -11.09
N GLN A 117 -20.56 -25.29 -10.30
CA GLN A 117 -21.53 -26.19 -9.70
C GLN A 117 -21.81 -25.71 -8.27
N LEU A 118 -22.95 -25.06 -8.07
CA LEU A 118 -23.47 -24.72 -6.76
C LEU A 118 -24.57 -25.75 -6.41
N GLY A 119 -24.23 -26.77 -5.63
CA GLY A 119 -25.15 -27.87 -5.33
C GLY A 119 -25.48 -28.73 -6.56
N GLU A 120 -26.77 -28.94 -6.87
CA GLU A 120 -27.22 -29.72 -8.05
C GLU A 120 -27.39 -28.89 -9.34
N GLN A 121 -27.03 -27.60 -9.34
CA GLN A 121 -27.10 -26.76 -10.55
C GLN A 121 -25.71 -26.46 -11.10
N GLU A 122 -25.45 -26.95 -12.32
CA GLU A 122 -24.34 -26.53 -13.15
C GLU A 122 -24.73 -25.28 -13.95
N MET A 123 -24.06 -24.16 -13.69
CA MET A 123 -24.16 -22.96 -14.54
C MET A 123 -22.81 -22.72 -15.22
N SER A 124 -22.82 -22.69 -16.56
CA SER A 124 -21.62 -22.35 -17.33
C SER A 124 -21.33 -20.86 -17.15
N VAL A 125 -20.18 -20.53 -16.59
CA VAL A 125 -19.72 -19.14 -16.50
C VAL A 125 -18.76 -18.91 -17.66
N ARG A 126 -19.19 -18.07 -18.59
CA ARG A 126 -18.46 -17.65 -19.78
C ARG A 126 -17.60 -16.44 -19.48
#